data_AF-A0A953REI4-F1
#
_entry.id   AF-A0A953REI4-F1
#
_cell.length_a   1.000
_cell.length_b   1.000
_cell.length_c   1.000
_cell.angle_alpha   90.00
_cell.angle_beta   90.00
_cell.angle_gamma   90.00
#
_symmetry.space_group_name_H-M   'P 1'
#
loop_
_entity.id
_entity.type
_entity.pdbx_description
1 polymer ?
#
loop_
_entity_poly.entity_id
_entity_poly.type
_entity_poly.pdbx_seq_one_letter_code
_entity_poly.pdbx_strand_id
1 'polypeptide(L)'
;FLLMASESEVYTSDSPLGPFKTIGKIPLPPDLPSQIDPMLFSDDDGRLYYYWGCTPSDGIYVVELDPDNPTRPLGKPVKLMGFEPERFPWQRTGDWNEDANQGWVEGSWMLKRNGTYYLTYSAGGTENRTYAVGALTSKSPMGPFTPQKNNPILRSTEGLITGTAHGSFAEGPNHSLWAFYTVRAGVVHGFERRLGMDPAYIGEDGELRVKPASSTPQRFTGTSEGAVAAGWVPLNANRWTSATTAAGNLSSRLAVDNDLRTWWQPRAGDAVPALTSALVSNAMVRAIRIVWRDIGLNTSKGIAPGPFRYKVEVQNASGSWVTALDRRNSADDLLVDYRECPPMPGKAARLVILGAPKGITPGVAEFTVFGEAAKR
;
A
#
# COMPACT_ATOMS: atom_id res chain seq x y z
N PHE A 1 11.27 4.14 22.72
CA PHE A 1 10.25 4.03 21.65
C PHE A 1 8.89 3.79 22.27
N LEU A 2 7.86 4.46 21.78
CA LEU A 2 6.46 4.22 22.16
C LEU A 2 5.75 3.50 21.01
N LEU A 3 4.80 2.63 21.37
CA LEU A 3 3.97 1.90 20.41
C LEU A 3 2.54 1.83 20.93
N MET A 4 1.58 1.97 20.02
CA MET A 4 0.16 1.81 20.28
C MET A 4 -0.51 1.12 19.10
N ALA A 5 -1.66 0.51 19.36
CA ALA A 5 -2.61 0.01 18.37
C ALA A 5 -4.03 0.41 18.82
N SER A 6 -5.02 0.24 17.95
CA SER A 6 -6.41 0.55 18.27
C SER A 6 -6.85 -0.14 19.56
N GLU A 7 -7.38 0.66 20.48
CA GLU A 7 -7.89 0.25 21.80
C GLU A 7 -6.88 -0.43 22.73
N SER A 8 -5.59 -0.38 22.39
CA SER A 8 -4.53 -1.00 23.18
C SER A 8 -4.08 -0.14 24.36
N GLU A 9 -3.29 -0.74 25.25
CA GLU A 9 -2.43 0.02 26.15
C GLU A 9 -1.30 0.71 25.37
N VAL A 10 -0.61 1.65 26.01
CA VAL A 10 0.64 2.20 25.51
C VAL A 10 1.77 1.24 25.84
N TYR A 11 2.64 0.98 24.88
CA TYR A 11 3.81 0.14 25.05
C TYR A 11 5.10 0.95 24.92
N THR A 12 6.15 0.53 25.62
CA THR A 12 7.49 1.13 25.53
C THR A 12 8.58 0.08 25.34
N SER A 13 9.68 0.48 24.68
CA SER A 13 10.89 -0.31 24.47
C SER A 13 12.09 0.60 24.22
N ASP A 14 13.29 0.16 24.62
CA ASP A 14 14.55 0.83 24.28
C ASP A 14 15.00 0.56 22.84
N SER A 15 14.34 -0.40 22.16
CA SER A 15 14.59 -0.79 20.77
C SER A 15 13.30 -0.74 19.95
N PRO A 16 13.33 -0.28 18.68
CA PRO A 16 12.15 -0.32 17.81
C PRO A 16 11.75 -1.76 17.45
N LEU A 17 12.65 -2.73 17.66
CA LEU A 17 12.40 -4.17 17.45
C LEU A 17 11.84 -4.86 18.70
N GLY A 18 11.64 -4.12 19.79
CA GLY A 18 11.23 -4.69 21.07
C GLY A 18 12.37 -5.36 21.86
N PRO A 19 12.05 -6.10 22.93
CA PRO A 19 10.68 -6.41 23.39
C PRO A 19 9.95 -5.19 23.95
N PHE A 20 8.66 -5.09 23.65
CA PHE A 20 7.78 -4.03 24.17
C PHE A 20 7.13 -4.47 25.48
N LYS A 21 7.01 -3.53 26.44
CA LYS A 21 6.26 -3.71 27.69
C LYS A 21 5.16 -2.66 27.79
N THR A 22 4.01 -3.03 28.33
CA THR A 22 2.92 -2.09 28.58
C THR A 22 3.28 -1.10 29.69
N ILE A 23 2.80 0.14 29.57
CA ILE A 23 2.88 1.19 30.59
C ILE A 23 1.49 1.71 31.00
N GLY A 24 0.41 1.07 30.51
CA GLY A 24 -0.98 1.39 30.86
C GLY A 24 -1.77 2.08 29.76
N LYS A 25 -3.04 2.41 30.04
CA LYS A 25 -3.97 3.07 29.11
C LYS A 25 -3.95 4.58 29.28
N ILE A 26 -4.29 5.31 28.21
CA ILE A 26 -4.61 6.74 28.28
C ILE A 26 -6.09 6.86 28.70
N PRO A 27 -6.40 7.38 29.91
CA PRO A 27 -7.77 7.57 30.34
C PRO A 27 -8.35 8.82 29.65
N LEU A 28 -9.40 8.62 28.87
CA LEU A 28 -10.15 9.70 28.22
C LEU A 28 -11.61 9.72 28.70
N PRO A 29 -12.28 10.90 28.65
CA PRO A 29 -13.71 11.00 28.90
C PRO A 29 -14.52 9.98 28.08
N PRO A 30 -15.57 9.36 28.66
CA PRO A 30 -16.33 8.28 28.02
C PRO A 30 -17.24 8.74 26.88
N ASP A 31 -17.46 10.05 26.73
CA ASP A 31 -18.26 10.67 25.68
C ASP A 31 -17.46 10.91 24.38
N LEU A 32 -16.15 10.63 24.39
CA LEU A 32 -15.29 10.72 23.22
C LEU A 32 -15.31 9.42 22.40
N PRO A 33 -15.02 9.49 21.09
CA PRO A 33 -14.89 8.29 20.27
C PRO A 33 -13.84 7.33 20.78
N SER A 34 -14.01 6.04 20.45
CA SER A 34 -13.04 4.99 20.74
C SER A 34 -11.64 5.36 20.25
N GLN A 35 -10.64 4.94 21.03
CA GLN A 35 -9.21 5.17 20.79
C GLN A 35 -8.69 4.28 19.65
N ILE A 36 -9.18 4.50 18.44
CA ILE A 36 -8.83 3.77 17.22
C ILE A 36 -7.86 4.61 16.38
N ASP A 37 -6.95 3.94 15.69
CA ASP A 37 -5.91 4.51 14.83
C ASP A 37 -5.02 5.53 15.56
N PRO A 38 -4.35 5.09 16.64
CA PRO A 38 -3.55 5.99 17.45
C PRO A 38 -2.33 6.51 16.68
N MET A 39 -2.02 7.78 16.85
CA MET A 39 -0.75 8.37 16.43
C MET A 39 -0.14 9.18 17.57
N LEU A 40 1.11 8.85 17.91
CA LEU A 40 1.91 9.59 18.87
C LEU A 40 2.90 10.49 18.12
N PHE A 41 2.91 11.77 18.46
CA PHE A 41 3.82 12.76 17.88
C PHE A 41 4.67 13.38 18.99
N SER A 42 5.98 13.19 18.90
CA SER A 42 6.96 13.91 19.72
C SER A 42 7.44 15.11 18.93
N ASP A 43 7.31 16.30 19.53
CA ASP A 43 7.74 17.54 18.91
C ASP A 43 9.19 17.91 19.31
N ASP A 44 9.80 18.83 18.58
CA ASP A 44 11.19 19.28 18.76
C ASP A 44 11.41 19.98 20.12
N ASP A 45 10.34 20.46 20.76
CA ASP A 45 10.35 21.09 22.08
C ASP A 45 10.19 20.09 23.25
N GLY A 46 10.14 18.78 22.94
CA GLY A 46 10.01 17.71 23.92
C GLY A 46 8.57 17.39 24.34
N ARG A 47 7.57 18.07 23.76
CA ARG A 47 6.15 17.80 24.06
C ARG A 47 5.66 16.57 23.29
N LEU A 48 4.71 15.86 23.89
CA LEU A 48 4.14 14.63 23.36
C LEU A 48 2.63 14.82 23.11
N TYR A 49 2.17 14.40 21.93
CA TYR A 49 0.78 14.50 21.53
C TYR A 49 0.24 13.15 21.11
N TYR A 50 -1.01 12.88 21.48
CA TYR A 50 -1.76 11.69 21.10
C TYR A 50 -2.97 12.07 20.24
N TYR A 51 -2.98 11.58 19.01
CA TYR A 51 -4.07 11.71 18.05
C TYR A 51 -4.80 10.38 17.90
N TRP A 52 -6.11 10.44 17.69
CA TRP A 52 -6.93 9.27 17.40
C TRP A 52 -8.20 9.66 16.65
N GLY A 53 -8.85 8.64 16.08
CA GLY A 53 -10.16 8.77 15.45
C GLY A 53 -10.29 7.76 14.31
N CYS A 54 -11.43 7.08 14.30
CA CYS A 54 -11.93 6.28 13.19
C CYS A 54 -13.44 6.28 13.34
N THR A 55 -14.11 7.23 12.68
CA THR A 55 -15.53 7.47 12.92
C THR A 55 -16.27 7.81 11.64
N PRO A 56 -17.56 7.46 11.53
CA PRO A 56 -18.34 7.78 10.34
C PRO A 56 -18.49 9.30 10.15
N SER A 57 -18.48 10.10 11.22
CA SER A 57 -18.76 11.54 11.17
C SER A 57 -17.88 12.43 12.06
N ASP A 58 -17.46 11.94 13.23
CA ASP A 58 -16.83 12.78 14.25
C ASP A 58 -15.40 13.23 13.95
N GLY A 59 -14.64 12.47 13.17
CA GLY A 59 -13.27 12.76 12.76
C GLY A 59 -12.20 12.52 13.82
N ILE A 60 -11.20 13.41 13.82
CA ILE A 60 -9.91 13.23 14.51
C ILE A 60 -9.84 14.15 15.73
N TYR A 61 -9.28 13.62 16.81
CA TYR A 61 -9.05 14.29 18.08
C TYR A 61 -7.57 14.26 18.43
N VAL A 62 -7.16 15.18 19.31
CA VAL A 62 -5.81 15.20 19.92
C VAL A 62 -5.87 15.57 21.39
N VAL A 63 -4.92 15.04 22.15
CA VAL A 63 -4.61 15.53 23.50
C VAL A 63 -3.10 15.58 23.70
N GLU A 64 -2.62 16.56 24.44
CA GLU A 64 -1.23 16.59 24.90
C GLU A 64 -1.06 15.61 26.07
N LEU A 65 0.04 14.87 26.05
CA LEU A 65 0.45 13.93 27.08
C LEU A 65 1.67 14.45 27.83
N ASP A 66 1.82 14.00 29.07
CA ASP A 66 3.03 14.18 29.83
C ASP A 66 4.17 13.34 29.21
N PRO A 67 5.28 13.95 28.75
CA PRO A 67 6.39 13.19 28.16
C PRO A 67 7.07 12.26 29.18
N ASP A 68 7.05 12.60 30.47
CA ASP A 68 7.61 11.76 31.54
C ASP A 68 6.63 10.65 31.98
N ASN A 69 5.35 10.81 31.66
CA ASN A 69 4.33 9.79 31.85
C ASN A 69 3.38 9.72 30.63
N PRO A 70 3.77 9.02 29.55
CA PRO A 70 3.04 8.96 28.27
C PRO A 70 1.63 8.33 28.31
N THR A 71 1.08 8.11 29.50
CA THR A 71 -0.33 7.71 29.70
C THR A 71 -1.18 8.80 30.33
N ARG A 72 -0.59 9.93 30.72
CA ARG A 72 -1.25 11.03 31.44
C ARG A 72 -1.58 12.20 30.52
N PRO A 73 -2.86 12.47 30.22
CA PRO A 73 -3.27 13.69 29.53
C PRO A 73 -2.96 14.93 30.36
N LEU A 74 -2.44 15.98 29.73
CA LEU A 74 -2.15 17.27 30.36
C LEU A 74 -3.29 18.31 30.20
N GLY A 75 -4.31 17.98 29.42
CA GLY A 75 -5.42 18.89 29.15
C GLY A 75 -6.65 18.17 28.63
N LYS A 76 -7.62 18.97 28.16
CA LYS A 76 -8.83 18.44 27.52
C LYS A 76 -8.52 18.04 26.07
N PRO A 77 -9.04 16.90 25.61
CA PRO A 77 -9.10 16.56 24.19
C PRO A 77 -9.66 17.69 23.31
N VAL A 78 -9.07 17.87 22.13
CA VAL A 78 -9.46 18.86 21.13
C VAL A 78 -9.87 18.11 19.86
N LYS A 79 -11.08 18.39 19.35
CA LYS A 79 -11.53 17.93 18.04
C LYS A 79 -10.86 18.76 16.95
N LEU A 80 -10.13 18.10 16.05
CA LEU A 80 -9.34 18.76 15.00
C LEU A 80 -10.10 18.92 13.70
N MET A 81 -10.92 17.93 13.35
CA MET A 81 -11.73 17.92 12.14
C MET A 81 -12.88 16.92 12.27
N GLY A 82 -13.83 16.99 11.34
CA GLY A 82 -14.92 16.02 11.18
C GLY A 82 -15.16 15.69 9.71
N PHE A 83 -16.19 14.89 9.45
CA PHE A 83 -16.67 14.61 8.11
C PHE A 83 -17.41 15.83 7.52
N GLU A 84 -16.99 16.28 6.34
CA GLU A 84 -17.55 17.44 5.62
C GLU A 84 -17.92 17.06 4.16
N PRO A 85 -18.91 16.16 3.93
CA PRO A 85 -19.17 15.55 2.63
C PRO A 85 -19.60 16.51 1.52
N GLU A 86 -20.14 17.68 1.85
CA GLU A 86 -20.54 18.67 0.85
C GLU A 86 -19.36 19.53 0.39
N ARG A 87 -18.44 19.83 1.31
CA ARG A 87 -17.21 20.57 1.00
C ARG A 87 -16.16 19.66 0.37
N PHE A 88 -16.09 18.41 0.83
CA PHE A 88 -15.12 17.41 0.38
C PHE A 88 -15.83 16.09 -0.01
N PRO A 89 -16.48 16.03 -1.19
CA PRO A 89 -17.21 14.84 -1.63
C PRO A 89 -16.36 13.57 -1.72
N TRP A 90 -15.04 13.69 -1.87
CA TRP A 90 -14.13 12.53 -1.86
C TRP A 90 -14.07 11.80 -0.52
N GLN A 91 -14.49 12.43 0.58
CA GLN A 91 -14.55 11.80 1.90
C GLN A 91 -15.68 10.76 2.00
N ARG A 92 -16.70 10.84 1.14
CA ARG A 92 -17.88 9.95 1.17
C ARG A 92 -17.46 8.51 0.92
N THR A 93 -18.14 7.56 1.53
CA THR A 93 -17.80 6.14 1.39
C THR A 93 -18.36 5.53 0.10
N GLY A 94 -17.84 4.36 -0.27
CA GLY A 94 -18.24 3.61 -1.45
C GLY A 94 -17.29 3.75 -2.63
N ASP A 95 -17.31 2.75 -3.53
CA ASP A 95 -16.42 2.66 -4.69
C ASP A 95 -16.62 3.82 -5.70
N TRP A 96 -17.64 4.65 -5.52
CA TRP A 96 -17.93 5.86 -6.30
C TRP A 96 -18.14 7.10 -5.42
N ASN A 97 -17.78 7.04 -4.14
CA ASN A 97 -18.05 8.08 -3.15
C ASN A 97 -19.57 8.40 -3.03
N GLU A 98 -20.40 7.36 -3.14
CA GLU A 98 -21.85 7.47 -3.26
C GLU A 98 -22.60 7.63 -1.92
N ASP A 99 -22.05 7.17 -0.79
CA ASP A 99 -22.70 7.32 0.52
C ASP A 99 -22.27 8.62 1.20
N ALA A 100 -23.15 9.62 1.15
CA ALA A 100 -22.94 10.93 1.72
C ALA A 100 -23.07 11.00 3.25
N ASN A 101 -23.48 9.90 3.93
CA ASN A 101 -23.75 9.90 5.36
C ASN A 101 -22.57 9.41 6.20
N GLN A 102 -21.59 8.76 5.58
CA GLN A 102 -20.43 8.18 6.28
C GLN A 102 -19.15 8.51 5.53
N GLY A 103 -18.15 9.01 6.27
CA GLY A 103 -16.83 9.28 5.74
C GLY A 103 -15.74 8.32 6.20
N TRP A 104 -15.91 7.68 7.37
CA TRP A 104 -14.85 6.93 8.06
C TRP A 104 -13.54 7.73 8.08
N VAL A 105 -13.61 8.94 8.67
CA VAL A 105 -12.45 9.83 8.83
C VAL A 105 -11.55 9.23 9.90
N GLU A 106 -10.34 8.85 9.49
CA GLU A 106 -9.47 7.99 10.29
C GLU A 106 -7.97 8.14 9.97
N GLY A 107 -7.11 7.32 10.59
CA GLY A 107 -5.72 7.13 10.19
C GLY A 107 -4.88 8.42 10.20
N SER A 108 -4.96 9.19 11.29
CA SER A 108 -4.24 10.47 11.40
C SER A 108 -2.73 10.28 11.45
N TRP A 109 -1.99 11.17 10.79
CA TRP A 109 -0.53 11.23 10.88
C TRP A 109 -0.02 12.67 10.89
N MET A 110 0.87 12.99 11.82
CA MET A 110 1.46 14.33 11.95
C MET A 110 2.86 14.37 11.34
N LEU A 111 3.10 15.34 10.45
CA LEU A 111 4.41 15.72 9.94
C LEU A 111 4.69 17.19 10.29
N LYS A 112 5.85 17.49 10.87
CA LYS A 112 6.31 18.88 11.05
C LYS A 112 7.43 19.19 10.05
N ARG A 113 7.33 20.33 9.38
CA ARG A 113 8.42 20.85 8.52
C ARG A 113 8.45 22.37 8.56
N ASN A 114 9.63 22.93 8.83
CA ASN A 114 9.87 24.38 8.82
C ASN A 114 8.83 25.17 9.66
N GLY A 115 8.49 24.66 10.86
CA GLY A 115 7.52 25.28 11.76
C GLY A 115 6.05 25.21 11.30
N THR A 116 5.74 24.40 10.29
CA THR A 116 4.37 24.08 9.88
C THR A 116 4.06 22.62 10.23
N TYR A 117 2.88 22.41 10.80
CA TYR A 117 2.32 21.09 11.12
C TYR A 117 1.37 20.68 10.00
N TYR A 118 1.60 19.50 9.44
CA TYR A 118 0.81 18.86 8.40
C TYR A 118 0.11 17.66 9.03
N LEU A 119 -1.18 17.81 9.34
CA LEU A 119 -2.01 16.70 9.78
C LEU A 119 -2.60 16.02 8.54
N THR A 120 -2.17 14.80 8.25
CA THR A 120 -2.82 13.98 7.23
C THR A 120 -3.84 13.05 7.87
N TYR A 121 -4.89 12.73 7.13
CA TYR A 121 -5.96 11.82 7.54
C TYR A 121 -6.49 11.08 6.32
N SER A 122 -7.21 10.00 6.56
CA SER A 122 -7.82 9.18 5.51
C SER A 122 -9.34 9.24 5.59
N ALA A 123 -10.01 9.11 4.44
CA ALA A 123 -11.47 9.04 4.36
C ALA A 123 -11.92 8.27 3.10
N GLY A 124 -13.16 7.80 3.11
CA GLY A 124 -13.78 7.02 2.02
C GLY A 124 -13.92 5.52 2.29
N GLY A 125 -13.47 5.04 3.45
CA GLY A 125 -13.51 3.61 3.87
C GLY A 125 -12.43 2.74 3.21
N THR A 126 -11.63 2.04 4.01
CA THR A 126 -10.43 1.29 3.55
C THR A 126 -10.72 0.15 2.57
N GLU A 127 -11.96 -0.34 2.54
CA GLU A 127 -12.45 -1.38 1.64
C GLU A 127 -12.81 -0.86 0.25
N ASN A 128 -12.82 0.46 0.04
CA ASN A 128 -13.22 1.11 -1.20
C ASN A 128 -12.02 1.60 -2.00
N ARG A 129 -12.12 1.54 -3.33
CA ARG A 129 -11.06 2.03 -4.24
C ARG A 129 -10.88 3.55 -4.16
N THR A 130 -11.87 4.26 -3.61
CA THR A 130 -11.91 5.73 -3.47
C THR A 130 -11.21 6.23 -2.21
N TYR A 131 -10.81 5.32 -1.31
CA TYR A 131 -10.10 5.65 -0.08
C TYR A 131 -8.84 6.48 -0.36
N ALA A 132 -8.73 7.62 0.31
CA ALA A 132 -7.78 8.67 -0.06
C ALA A 132 -7.26 9.44 1.16
N VAL A 133 -6.11 10.11 0.98
CA VAL A 133 -5.47 10.93 2.02
C VAL A 133 -5.76 12.41 1.79
N GLY A 134 -6.26 13.09 2.82
CA GLY A 134 -6.30 14.55 2.91
C GLY A 134 -5.21 15.10 3.82
N ALA A 135 -4.90 16.38 3.68
CA ALA A 135 -3.96 17.11 4.52
C ALA A 135 -4.55 18.43 5.01
N LEU A 136 -4.23 18.79 6.26
CA LEU A 136 -4.48 20.09 6.84
C LEU A 136 -3.20 20.68 7.40
N THR A 137 -3.12 22.00 7.46
CA THR A 137 -1.95 22.73 7.95
C THR A 137 -2.26 23.58 9.18
N SER A 138 -1.31 23.70 10.09
CA SER A 138 -1.37 24.61 11.23
C SER A 138 0.02 25.10 11.64
N LYS A 139 0.04 26.11 12.53
CA LYS A 139 1.23 26.55 13.27
C LYS A 139 1.32 25.96 14.67
N SER A 140 0.36 25.11 15.04
CA SER A 140 0.29 24.41 16.31
C SER A 140 -0.08 22.93 16.08
N PRO A 141 0.49 21.99 16.84
CA PRO A 141 0.16 20.56 16.71
C PRO A 141 -1.31 20.27 17.09
N MET A 142 -1.96 21.17 17.83
CA MET A 142 -3.37 21.05 18.25
C MET A 142 -4.31 21.99 17.47
N GLY A 143 -3.85 22.58 16.37
CA GLY A 143 -4.65 23.46 15.53
C GLY A 143 -4.76 24.90 16.05
N PRO A 144 -5.68 25.71 15.47
CA PRO A 144 -6.66 25.32 14.45
C PRO A 144 -5.99 24.92 13.13
N PHE A 145 -6.61 23.98 12.41
CA PHE A 145 -6.10 23.46 11.14
C PHE A 145 -6.86 24.06 9.95
N THR A 146 -6.13 24.32 8.87
CA THR A 146 -6.69 24.74 7.57
C THR A 146 -6.51 23.62 6.55
N PRO A 147 -7.58 23.09 5.93
CA PRO A 147 -7.44 22.10 4.86
C PRO A 147 -6.62 22.64 3.69
N GLN A 148 -5.72 21.82 3.14
CA GLN A 148 -5.05 22.16 1.89
C GLN A 148 -6.04 22.27 0.73
N LYS A 149 -5.74 23.14 -0.23
CA LYS A 149 -6.54 23.41 -1.42
C LYS A 149 -6.56 22.22 -2.37
N ASN A 150 -5.42 21.54 -2.51
CA ASN A 150 -5.25 20.39 -3.42
C ASN A 150 -5.62 19.04 -2.79
N ASN A 151 -6.50 19.03 -1.77
CA ASN A 151 -7.02 17.77 -1.23
C ASN A 151 -7.94 17.04 -2.24
N PRO A 152 -7.92 15.70 -2.29
CA PRO A 152 -7.02 14.80 -1.56
C PRO A 152 -5.61 14.78 -2.17
N ILE A 153 -4.60 14.66 -1.32
CA ILE A 153 -3.17 14.69 -1.72
C ILE A 153 -2.65 13.36 -2.24
N LEU A 154 -3.38 12.27 -1.99
CA LEU A 154 -3.10 10.94 -2.52
C LEU A 154 -4.42 10.19 -2.75
N ARG A 155 -4.72 9.90 -4.01
CA ARG A 155 -5.92 9.18 -4.44
C ARG A 155 -5.66 8.46 -5.75
N SER A 156 -5.88 7.15 -5.75
CA SER A 156 -5.92 6.34 -6.97
C SER A 156 -7.13 5.41 -6.91
N THR A 157 -7.93 5.38 -7.97
CA THR A 157 -9.23 4.68 -8.00
C THR A 157 -9.30 3.60 -9.06
N GLU A 158 -8.28 3.46 -9.90
CA GLU A 158 -8.26 2.54 -11.05
C GLU A 158 -6.92 1.82 -11.18
N GLY A 159 -6.95 0.68 -11.87
CA GLY A 159 -5.79 -0.17 -12.08
C GLY A 159 -5.37 -0.94 -10.83
N LEU A 160 -4.10 -1.34 -10.80
CA LEU A 160 -3.56 -2.22 -9.77
C LEU A 160 -3.52 -1.57 -8.38
N ILE A 161 -3.30 -0.26 -8.33
CA ILE A 161 -3.08 0.47 -7.08
C ILE A 161 -4.29 1.36 -6.81
N THR A 162 -5.14 0.96 -5.86
CA THR A 162 -6.34 1.72 -5.49
C THR A 162 -6.51 1.82 -3.97
N GLY A 163 -7.35 2.76 -3.52
CA GLY A 163 -7.65 2.94 -2.09
C GLY A 163 -6.40 3.33 -1.28
N THR A 164 -5.63 4.28 -1.80
CA THR A 164 -4.28 4.65 -1.35
C THR A 164 -4.31 5.54 -0.12
N ALA A 165 -4.60 4.97 1.06
CA ALA A 165 -4.70 5.72 2.30
C ALA A 165 -4.31 4.89 3.55
N HIS A 166 -4.57 5.42 4.74
CA HIS A 166 -4.22 4.89 6.05
C HIS A 166 -2.72 4.57 6.15
N GLY A 167 -1.94 5.62 6.35
CA GLY A 167 -0.51 5.57 6.12
C GLY A 167 0.27 6.57 6.95
N SER A 168 1.54 6.73 6.62
CA SER A 168 2.46 7.61 7.32
C SER A 168 3.33 8.40 6.35
N PHE A 169 3.88 9.50 6.85
CA PHE A 169 4.86 10.32 6.16
C PHE A 169 6.15 10.32 6.95
N ALA A 170 7.26 9.98 6.28
CA ALA A 170 8.56 9.89 6.93
C ALA A 170 9.66 10.47 6.04
N GLU A 171 10.68 11.03 6.70
CA GLU A 171 11.91 11.39 6.02
C GLU A 171 12.68 10.11 5.66
N GLY A 172 13.05 10.02 4.38
CA GLY A 172 13.92 8.98 3.83
C GLY A 172 15.35 9.49 3.63
N PRO A 173 16.21 8.71 2.97
CA PRO A 173 17.60 9.09 2.76
C PRO A 173 17.72 10.40 1.98
N ASN A 174 18.78 11.16 2.26
CA ASN A 174 19.08 12.45 1.63
C ASN A 174 17.94 13.48 1.75
N HIS A 175 17.25 13.47 2.89
CA HIS A 175 16.13 14.37 3.23
C HIS A 175 14.94 14.29 2.26
N SER A 176 14.84 13.21 1.49
CA SER A 176 13.64 12.92 0.70
C SER A 176 12.46 12.69 1.65
N LEU A 177 11.25 13.02 1.23
CA LEU A 177 10.04 12.74 1.99
C LEU A 177 9.28 11.60 1.29
N TRP A 178 8.69 10.71 2.08
CA TRP A 178 7.99 9.53 1.57
C TRP A 178 6.62 9.41 2.20
N ALA A 179 5.62 9.07 1.39
CA ALA A 179 4.33 8.61 1.85
C ALA A 179 4.31 7.08 1.80
N PHE A 180 3.96 6.45 2.91
CA PHE A 180 3.62 5.03 3.01
C PHE A 180 2.12 4.93 3.17
N TYR A 181 1.49 3.96 2.51
CA TYR A 181 0.03 3.83 2.50
C TYR A 181 -0.40 2.39 2.23
N THR A 182 -1.65 2.09 2.49
CA THR A 182 -2.25 0.79 2.13
C THR A 182 -2.86 0.83 0.73
N VAL A 183 -2.92 -0.33 0.09
CA VAL A 183 -3.53 -0.53 -1.22
C VAL A 183 -4.60 -1.59 -1.08
N ARG A 184 -5.83 -1.31 -1.55
CA ARG A 184 -6.94 -2.25 -1.53
C ARG A 184 -6.62 -3.49 -2.36
N ALA A 185 -6.77 -4.68 -1.76
CA ALA A 185 -6.80 -5.96 -2.46
C ALA A 185 -8.16 -6.65 -2.34
N GLY A 186 -8.82 -6.61 -1.18
CA GLY A 186 -10.27 -6.81 -1.02
C GLY A 186 -10.94 -8.08 -1.55
N VAL A 187 -10.25 -9.22 -1.70
CA VAL A 187 -10.83 -10.44 -2.31
C VAL A 187 -11.27 -11.46 -1.27
N VAL A 188 -10.34 -11.90 -0.42
CA VAL A 188 -10.66 -12.91 0.60
C VAL A 188 -11.45 -12.27 1.75
N HIS A 189 -11.12 -11.02 2.06
CA HIS A 189 -11.78 -10.20 3.05
C HIS A 189 -11.76 -8.74 2.58
N GLY A 190 -12.77 -7.94 2.94
CA GLY A 190 -12.85 -6.52 2.53
C GLY A 190 -11.64 -5.67 2.95
N PHE A 191 -10.96 -6.08 4.03
CA PHE A 191 -9.75 -5.43 4.55
C PHE A 191 -8.43 -6.08 4.11
N GLU A 192 -8.46 -7.00 3.14
CA GLU A 192 -7.23 -7.50 2.52
C GLU A 192 -6.52 -6.35 1.79
N ARG A 193 -5.25 -6.09 2.15
CA ARG A 193 -4.48 -4.93 1.66
C ARG A 193 -3.04 -5.30 1.30
N ARG A 194 -2.37 -4.41 0.57
CA ARG A 194 -0.92 -4.40 0.34
C ARG A 194 -0.35 -3.06 0.83
N LEU A 195 0.97 -2.96 0.89
CA LEU A 195 1.66 -1.70 1.18
C LEU A 195 2.13 -1.06 -0.12
N GLY A 196 1.96 0.26 -0.20
CA GLY A 196 2.52 1.12 -1.23
C GLY A 196 3.38 2.21 -0.60
N MET A 197 4.31 2.75 -1.39
CA MET A 197 5.08 3.92 -1.00
C MET A 197 5.49 4.73 -2.23
N ASP A 198 5.40 6.05 -2.12
CA ASP A 198 5.86 6.96 -3.18
C ASP A 198 6.45 8.23 -2.56
N PRO A 199 7.36 8.93 -3.28
CA PRO A 199 7.92 10.17 -2.77
C PRO A 199 6.83 11.23 -2.56
N ALA A 200 6.93 11.93 -1.44
CA ALA A 200 6.17 13.12 -1.11
C ALA A 200 7.09 14.34 -1.10
N TYR A 201 6.51 15.54 -1.13
CA TYR A 201 7.25 16.79 -1.12
C TYR A 201 6.36 17.94 -0.66
N ILE A 202 6.98 19.04 -0.21
CA ILE A 202 6.28 20.30 0.04
C ILE A 202 6.53 21.20 -1.15
N GLY A 203 5.48 21.65 -1.82
CA GLY A 203 5.60 22.57 -2.94
C GLY A 203 5.97 23.98 -2.50
N GLU A 204 6.29 24.83 -3.48
CA GLU A 204 6.66 26.23 -3.22
C GLU A 204 5.52 27.04 -2.56
N ASP A 205 4.27 26.62 -2.75
CA ASP A 205 3.09 27.17 -2.09
C ASP A 205 2.88 26.67 -0.66
N GLY A 206 3.79 25.83 -0.15
CA GLY A 206 3.75 25.28 1.20
C GLY A 206 2.84 24.07 1.36
N GLU A 207 2.20 23.54 0.30
CA GLU A 207 1.34 22.36 0.39
C GLU A 207 2.12 21.04 0.27
N LEU A 208 1.84 20.12 1.19
CA LEU A 208 2.28 18.73 1.13
C LEU A 208 1.61 18.01 -0.04
N ARG A 209 2.39 17.30 -0.84
CA ARG A 209 1.97 16.55 -2.02
C ARG A 209 2.62 15.18 -2.04
N VAL A 210 1.96 14.22 -2.67
CA VAL A 210 2.52 12.90 -2.97
C VAL A 210 2.63 12.76 -4.48
N LYS A 211 3.73 12.20 -4.98
CA LYS A 211 3.78 11.74 -6.38
C LYS A 211 2.66 10.72 -6.59
N PRO A 212 2.00 10.69 -7.76
CA PRO A 212 0.93 9.74 -8.01
C PRO A 212 1.36 8.31 -7.72
N ALA A 213 0.47 7.52 -7.10
CA ALA A 213 0.74 6.16 -6.72
C ALA A 213 1.26 5.34 -7.91
N SER A 214 2.44 4.75 -7.78
CA SER A 214 3.12 4.10 -8.90
C SER A 214 2.90 2.59 -8.94
N SER A 215 2.66 2.06 -10.14
CA SER A 215 2.57 0.61 -10.41
C SER A 215 3.65 0.12 -11.38
N THR A 216 4.52 1.02 -11.84
CA THR A 216 5.67 0.73 -12.71
C THR A 216 6.98 0.83 -11.92
N PRO A 217 8.07 0.21 -12.39
CA PRO A 217 9.34 0.24 -11.67
C PRO A 217 9.87 1.66 -11.47
N GLN A 218 10.24 1.97 -10.24
CA GLN A 218 10.86 3.22 -9.85
C GLN A 218 12.34 2.99 -9.50
N ARG A 219 13.16 4.03 -9.69
CA ARG A 219 14.58 4.09 -9.33
C ARG A 219 14.73 5.09 -8.21
N PHE A 220 15.30 4.66 -7.09
CA PHE A 220 15.74 5.60 -6.06
C PHE A 220 16.87 6.45 -6.63
N THR A 221 16.75 7.78 -6.53
CA THR A 221 17.71 8.72 -7.13
C THR A 221 18.89 8.99 -6.22
N GLY A 222 18.77 8.70 -4.92
CA GLY A 222 19.74 9.18 -3.94
C GLY A 222 19.70 10.71 -3.78
N THR A 223 18.61 11.37 -4.18
CA THR A 223 18.42 12.82 -4.01
C THR A 223 17.15 13.09 -3.20
N SER A 224 16.92 14.36 -2.85
CA SER A 224 15.69 14.79 -2.16
C SER A 224 14.42 14.54 -2.96
N GLU A 225 14.52 14.27 -4.27
CA GLU A 225 13.39 13.89 -5.13
C GLU A 225 12.86 12.47 -4.85
N GLY A 226 13.60 11.67 -4.08
CA GLY A 226 13.26 10.31 -3.70
C GLY A 226 13.44 9.32 -4.85
N ALA A 227 12.42 9.15 -5.67
CA ALA A 227 12.43 8.20 -6.78
C ALA A 227 11.79 8.74 -8.06
N VAL A 228 12.23 8.17 -9.18
CA VAL A 228 11.77 8.49 -10.55
C VAL A 228 11.47 7.22 -11.32
N ALA A 229 10.60 7.30 -12.33
CA ALA A 229 10.25 6.15 -13.16
C ALA A 229 11.49 5.59 -13.86
N ALA A 230 11.63 4.26 -13.88
CA ALA A 230 12.72 3.59 -14.61
C ALA A 230 12.60 3.70 -16.14
N GLY A 231 11.48 4.25 -16.65
CA GLY A 231 11.18 4.35 -18.08
C GLY A 231 10.65 3.06 -18.71
N TRP A 232 10.54 1.98 -17.94
CA TRP A 232 10.03 0.69 -18.41
C TRP A 232 8.51 0.61 -18.29
N VAL A 233 7.88 0.04 -19.33
CA VAL A 233 6.43 -0.12 -19.44
C VAL A 233 6.03 -1.59 -19.36
N PRO A 234 4.78 -1.90 -18.96
CA PRO A 234 4.23 -3.24 -19.10
C PRO A 234 4.19 -3.68 -20.57
N LEU A 235 4.92 -4.75 -20.89
CA LEU A 235 5.04 -5.32 -22.24
C LEU A 235 3.91 -6.31 -22.55
N ASN A 236 3.20 -6.79 -21.53
CA ASN A 236 2.17 -7.82 -21.66
C ASN A 236 0.81 -7.42 -21.08
N ALA A 237 0.64 -6.15 -20.70
CA ALA A 237 -0.65 -5.64 -20.23
C ALA A 237 -1.75 -5.87 -21.28
N ASN A 238 -2.84 -6.51 -20.86
CA ASN A 238 -3.99 -6.85 -21.69
C ASN A 238 -3.64 -7.62 -22.99
N ARG A 239 -2.51 -8.34 -23.01
CA ARG A 239 -2.13 -9.19 -24.14
C ARG A 239 -2.76 -10.56 -24.06
N TRP A 240 -2.78 -11.25 -25.20
CA TRP A 240 -3.28 -12.62 -25.28
C TRP A 240 -2.50 -13.52 -24.32
N THR A 241 -3.23 -14.42 -23.65
CA THR A 241 -2.65 -15.40 -22.73
C THR A 241 -3.17 -16.80 -23.00
N SER A 242 -2.39 -17.78 -22.57
CA SER A 242 -2.81 -19.17 -22.42
C SER A 242 -2.23 -19.75 -21.13
N ALA A 243 -2.85 -20.80 -20.61
CA ALA A 243 -2.29 -21.57 -19.51
C ALA A 243 -2.43 -23.07 -19.77
N THR A 244 -1.61 -23.87 -19.09
CA THR A 244 -1.73 -25.34 -19.07
C THR A 244 -3.13 -25.76 -18.65
N THR A 245 -3.63 -25.16 -17.57
CA THR A 245 -4.99 -25.33 -17.07
C THR A 245 -5.50 -24.05 -16.40
N ALA A 246 -6.82 -23.96 -16.22
CA ALA A 246 -7.46 -22.90 -15.44
C ALA A 246 -8.67 -23.46 -14.67
N ALA A 247 -8.78 -23.10 -13.39
CA ALA A 247 -9.89 -23.48 -12.53
C ALA A 247 -11.12 -22.61 -12.83
N GLY A 248 -12.22 -23.22 -13.26
CA GLY A 248 -13.48 -22.51 -13.52
C GLY A 248 -13.30 -21.28 -14.44
N ASN A 249 -13.72 -20.10 -13.93
CA ASN A 249 -13.60 -18.80 -14.59
C ASN A 249 -12.29 -18.05 -14.30
N LEU A 250 -11.33 -18.66 -13.58
CA LEU A 250 -10.05 -18.05 -13.19
C LEU A 250 -8.99 -18.20 -14.29
N SER A 251 -9.28 -17.64 -15.46
CA SER A 251 -8.45 -17.78 -16.67
C SER A 251 -7.12 -17.02 -16.58
N SER A 252 -6.15 -17.39 -17.43
CA SER A 252 -4.84 -16.72 -17.52
C SER A 252 -4.91 -15.23 -17.86
N ARG A 253 -6.03 -14.76 -18.43
CA ARG A 253 -6.23 -13.34 -18.74
C ARG A 253 -6.26 -12.47 -17.49
N LEU A 254 -6.74 -13.02 -16.38
CA LEU A 254 -6.88 -12.32 -15.10
C LEU A 254 -5.54 -12.04 -14.42
N ALA A 255 -4.43 -12.57 -14.92
CA ALA A 255 -3.09 -12.23 -14.41
C ALA A 255 -2.45 -11.06 -15.18
N VAL A 256 -3.12 -10.48 -16.17
CA VAL A 256 -2.58 -9.38 -16.99
C VAL A 256 -3.60 -8.28 -17.25
N ASP A 257 -4.67 -8.23 -16.45
CA ASP A 257 -5.79 -7.30 -16.56
C ASP A 257 -5.62 -6.05 -15.68
N ASN A 258 -4.54 -5.97 -14.90
CA ASN A 258 -4.19 -4.83 -14.05
C ASN A 258 -5.21 -4.55 -12.93
N ASP A 259 -5.78 -5.61 -12.33
CA ASP A 259 -6.66 -5.55 -11.15
C ASP A 259 -6.16 -6.53 -10.08
N LEU A 260 -5.85 -6.05 -8.88
CA LEU A 260 -5.41 -6.93 -7.79
C LEU A 260 -6.51 -7.91 -7.36
N ARG A 261 -7.78 -7.65 -7.68
CA ARG A 261 -8.93 -8.41 -7.20
C ARG A 261 -9.24 -9.66 -8.03
N THR A 262 -8.68 -9.75 -9.23
CA THR A 262 -8.80 -10.92 -10.09
C THR A 262 -7.52 -11.73 -10.03
N TRP A 263 -7.56 -13.00 -10.44
CA TRP A 263 -6.37 -13.83 -10.54
C TRP A 263 -6.56 -15.02 -11.47
N TRP A 264 -5.47 -15.47 -12.08
CA TRP A 264 -5.39 -16.80 -12.67
C TRP A 264 -5.16 -17.85 -11.59
N GLN A 265 -5.82 -19.00 -11.72
CA GLN A 265 -5.58 -20.17 -10.88
C GLN A 265 -5.56 -21.44 -11.73
N PRO A 266 -4.52 -22.30 -11.61
CA PRO A 266 -4.52 -23.58 -12.30
C PRO A 266 -5.54 -24.56 -11.71
N ARG A 267 -5.93 -25.57 -12.49
CA ARG A 267 -6.81 -26.64 -12.00
C ARG A 267 -6.07 -27.46 -10.95
N ALA A 268 -6.81 -27.99 -9.99
CA ALA A 268 -6.29 -28.97 -9.06
C ALA A 268 -5.68 -30.16 -9.83
N GLY A 269 -4.49 -30.60 -9.41
CA GLY A 269 -3.76 -31.70 -10.04
C GLY A 269 -2.84 -31.32 -11.21
N ASP A 270 -2.80 -30.05 -11.63
CA ASP A 270 -1.78 -29.58 -12.58
C ASP A 270 -0.40 -29.62 -11.92
N ALA A 271 0.44 -30.56 -12.35
CA ALA A 271 1.73 -30.85 -11.72
C ALA A 271 2.78 -29.76 -11.97
N VAL A 272 2.70 -29.07 -13.11
CA VAL A 272 3.64 -28.00 -13.48
C VAL A 272 2.85 -26.88 -14.17
N PRO A 273 2.06 -26.10 -13.41
CA PRO A 273 1.24 -25.06 -13.99
C PRO A 273 2.09 -24.03 -14.73
N ALA A 274 1.67 -23.66 -15.93
CA ALA A 274 2.31 -22.58 -16.66
C ALA A 274 1.31 -21.63 -17.28
N LEU A 275 1.61 -20.33 -17.19
CA LEU A 275 0.89 -19.24 -17.85
C LEU A 275 1.83 -18.59 -18.86
N THR A 276 1.37 -18.46 -20.10
CA THR A 276 2.05 -17.76 -21.19
C THR A 276 1.28 -16.49 -21.55
N SER A 277 2.00 -15.40 -21.79
CA SER A 277 1.45 -14.13 -22.25
C SER A 277 2.26 -13.62 -23.45
N ALA A 278 1.58 -13.14 -24.48
CA ALA A 278 2.22 -12.45 -25.60
C ALA A 278 2.81 -11.11 -25.13
N LEU A 279 3.94 -10.72 -25.73
CA LEU A 279 4.53 -9.39 -25.52
C LEU A 279 4.15 -8.46 -26.69
N VAL A 280 4.29 -7.16 -26.46
CA VAL A 280 4.26 -6.18 -27.55
C VAL A 280 5.33 -6.47 -28.61
N SER A 281 5.11 -6.02 -29.84
CA SER A 281 6.12 -6.12 -30.90
C SER A 281 7.41 -5.40 -30.50
N ASN A 282 8.56 -5.95 -30.90
CA ASN A 282 9.89 -5.41 -30.57
C ASN A 282 10.11 -5.22 -29.06
N ALA A 283 9.52 -6.10 -28.25
CA ALA A 283 9.68 -6.10 -26.81
C ALA A 283 11.11 -6.45 -26.41
N MET A 284 11.64 -5.61 -25.52
CA MET A 284 12.93 -5.79 -24.88
C MET A 284 12.71 -5.87 -23.37
N VAL A 285 12.70 -7.09 -22.84
CA VAL A 285 12.40 -7.39 -21.42
C VAL A 285 13.54 -6.91 -20.52
N ARG A 286 13.17 -6.38 -19.35
CA ARG A 286 14.08 -5.80 -18.35
C ARG A 286 13.77 -6.25 -16.91
N ALA A 287 12.51 -6.48 -16.60
CA ALA A 287 12.09 -6.90 -15.28
C ALA A 287 10.76 -7.65 -15.32
N ILE A 288 10.46 -8.39 -14.26
CA ILE A 288 9.23 -9.13 -14.08
C ILE A 288 8.68 -8.85 -12.68
N ARG A 289 7.37 -8.65 -12.57
CA ARG A 289 6.63 -8.66 -11.31
C ARG A 289 5.62 -9.79 -11.32
N ILE A 290 5.56 -10.53 -10.22
CA ILE A 290 4.50 -11.47 -9.93
C ILE A 290 3.82 -11.05 -8.63
N VAL A 291 2.49 -10.91 -8.65
CA VAL A 291 1.69 -10.78 -7.44
C VAL A 291 0.96 -12.10 -7.22
N TRP A 292 1.33 -12.79 -6.16
CA TRP A 292 0.77 -14.07 -5.77
C TRP A 292 -0.53 -13.91 -4.97
N ARG A 293 -1.30 -14.99 -4.93
CA ARG A 293 -2.38 -15.22 -3.98
C ARG A 293 -2.23 -16.57 -3.31
N ASP A 294 -2.31 -16.56 -1.99
CA ASP A 294 -2.26 -17.75 -1.16
C ASP A 294 -3.65 -18.39 -1.01
N ILE A 295 -4.12 -19.05 -2.07
CA ILE A 295 -5.45 -19.65 -2.06
C ILE A 295 -5.46 -20.82 -1.07
N GLY A 296 -6.29 -20.71 -0.04
CA GLY A 296 -6.37 -21.69 1.05
C GLY A 296 -5.55 -21.34 2.30
N LEU A 297 -4.90 -20.16 2.35
CA LEU A 297 -4.24 -19.67 3.56
C LEU A 297 -5.18 -19.73 4.77
N ASN A 298 -4.73 -20.39 5.84
CA ASN A 298 -5.49 -20.49 7.08
C ASN A 298 -4.55 -20.78 8.25
N THR A 299 -4.02 -19.71 8.84
CA THR A 299 -3.05 -19.79 9.94
C THR A 299 -3.64 -20.47 11.17
N SER A 300 -4.95 -20.32 11.44
CA SER A 300 -5.64 -21.01 12.54
C SER A 300 -5.69 -22.53 12.38
N LYS A 301 -5.55 -23.04 11.15
CA LYS A 301 -5.46 -24.48 10.82
C LYS A 301 -4.03 -24.93 10.52
N GLY A 302 -3.03 -24.11 10.84
CA GLY A 302 -1.61 -24.42 10.59
C GLY A 302 -1.20 -24.33 9.11
N ILE A 303 -2.02 -23.74 8.23
CA ILE A 303 -1.64 -23.43 6.86
C ILE A 303 -1.04 -22.03 6.85
N ALA A 304 0.28 -21.96 6.82
CA ALA A 304 1.06 -20.73 6.86
C ALA A 304 1.46 -20.26 5.45
N PRO A 305 1.72 -18.95 5.26
CA PRO A 305 2.33 -18.45 4.02
C PRO A 305 3.74 -19.03 3.85
N GLY A 306 4.32 -18.85 2.67
CA GLY A 306 5.67 -19.33 2.38
C GLY A 306 6.08 -19.14 0.92
N PRO A 307 7.26 -19.67 0.56
CA PRO A 307 7.83 -19.42 -0.76
C PRO A 307 7.12 -20.16 -1.91
N PHE A 308 6.83 -19.41 -2.97
CA PHE A 308 6.57 -19.96 -4.30
C PHE A 308 7.88 -20.22 -5.03
N ARG A 309 7.97 -21.37 -5.70
CA ARG A 309 9.11 -21.79 -6.53
C ARG A 309 8.67 -21.75 -7.97
N TYR A 310 9.41 -21.05 -8.81
CA TYR A 310 9.00 -20.81 -10.18
C TYR A 310 10.19 -20.51 -11.09
N LYS A 311 9.96 -20.48 -12.39
CA LYS A 311 10.84 -19.84 -13.36
C LYS A 311 10.02 -18.96 -14.30
N VAL A 312 10.67 -17.96 -14.87
CA VAL A 312 10.10 -17.16 -15.96
C VAL A 312 10.99 -17.30 -17.17
N GLU A 313 10.37 -17.61 -18.30
CA GLU A 313 11.04 -17.80 -19.57
C GLU A 313 10.50 -16.81 -20.60
N VAL A 314 11.33 -16.39 -21.54
CA VAL A 314 10.96 -15.52 -22.66
C VAL A 314 11.20 -16.28 -23.95
N GLN A 315 10.24 -16.23 -24.85
CA GLN A 315 10.33 -16.83 -26.17
C GLN A 315 11.09 -15.91 -27.11
N ASN A 316 12.25 -16.36 -27.58
CA ASN A 316 13.09 -15.62 -28.51
C ASN A 316 12.52 -15.64 -29.96
N ALA A 317 13.21 -14.95 -30.88
CA ALA A 317 12.80 -14.89 -32.29
C ALA A 317 12.68 -16.27 -32.96
N SER A 318 13.57 -17.21 -32.63
CA SER A 318 13.53 -18.59 -33.14
C SER A 318 12.37 -19.44 -32.60
N GLY A 319 11.63 -18.94 -31.62
CA GLY A 319 10.57 -19.69 -30.94
C GLY A 319 11.03 -20.52 -29.73
N SER A 320 12.33 -20.50 -29.41
CA SER A 320 12.90 -21.18 -28.26
C SER A 320 12.65 -20.40 -26.96
N TRP A 321 12.44 -21.12 -25.86
CA TRP A 321 12.27 -20.54 -24.52
C TRP A 321 13.62 -20.37 -23.84
N VAL A 322 13.92 -19.17 -23.38
CA VAL A 322 15.15 -18.83 -22.64
C VAL A 322 14.76 -18.36 -21.24
N THR A 323 15.42 -18.88 -20.21
CA THR A 323 15.14 -18.49 -18.81
C THR A 323 15.57 -17.05 -18.55
N ALA A 324 14.62 -16.21 -18.15
CA ALA A 324 14.86 -14.84 -17.69
C ALA A 324 15.03 -14.76 -16.17
N LEU A 325 14.29 -15.58 -15.42
CA LEU A 325 14.40 -15.72 -13.97
C LEU A 325 14.29 -17.19 -13.56
N ASP A 326 15.15 -17.62 -12.63
CA ASP A 326 15.09 -18.96 -12.04
C ASP A 326 15.01 -18.86 -10.51
N ARG A 327 13.85 -19.26 -9.98
CA ARG A 327 13.49 -19.19 -8.56
C ARG A 327 13.05 -20.56 -8.06
N ARG A 328 13.52 -21.64 -8.71
CA ARG A 328 13.14 -23.02 -8.37
C ARG A 328 13.54 -23.43 -6.95
N ASN A 329 14.59 -22.80 -6.41
CA ASN A 329 15.14 -23.07 -5.08
C ASN A 329 14.88 -21.90 -4.11
N SER A 330 13.95 -20.99 -4.42
CA SER A 330 13.67 -19.84 -3.57
C SER A 330 13.14 -20.26 -2.19
N ALA A 331 13.60 -19.55 -1.17
CA ALA A 331 13.06 -19.58 0.19
C ALA A 331 12.34 -18.28 0.57
N ASP A 332 12.27 -17.29 -0.34
CA ASP A 332 11.66 -15.99 -0.05
C ASP A 332 10.13 -16.10 -0.04
N ASP A 333 9.52 -15.69 1.07
CA ASP A 333 8.07 -15.54 1.22
C ASP A 333 7.66 -14.14 0.77
N LEU A 334 7.39 -13.99 -0.53
CA LEU A 334 7.02 -12.72 -1.16
C LEU A 334 5.68 -12.86 -1.86
N LEU A 335 4.69 -12.12 -1.39
CA LEU A 335 3.39 -11.99 -2.06
C LEU A 335 3.46 -11.07 -3.29
N VAL A 336 4.42 -10.14 -3.30
CA VAL A 336 4.76 -9.28 -4.45
C VAL A 336 6.24 -9.48 -4.73
N ASP A 337 6.59 -10.22 -5.79
CA ASP A 337 7.97 -10.49 -6.20
C ASP A 337 8.31 -9.69 -7.47
N TYR A 338 9.11 -8.64 -7.32
CA TYR A 338 9.66 -7.86 -8.43
C TYR A 338 11.15 -8.16 -8.58
N ARG A 339 11.58 -8.48 -9.80
CA ARG A 339 12.98 -8.79 -10.12
C ARG A 339 13.37 -8.21 -11.47
N GLU A 340 14.54 -7.60 -11.52
CA GLU A 340 15.19 -7.25 -12.77
C GLU A 340 15.89 -8.47 -13.36
N CYS A 341 15.95 -8.54 -14.68
CA CYS A 341 16.65 -9.56 -15.42
C CYS A 341 17.54 -8.91 -16.50
N PRO A 342 18.56 -9.62 -17.00
CA PRO A 342 19.32 -9.15 -18.15
C PRO A 342 18.40 -8.81 -19.33
N PRO A 343 18.75 -7.78 -20.13
CA PRO A 343 18.10 -7.46 -21.40
C PRO A 343 17.78 -8.69 -22.26
N MET A 344 16.50 -8.91 -22.55
CA MET A 344 16.08 -10.07 -23.35
C MET A 344 15.03 -9.69 -24.40
N PRO A 345 15.34 -9.73 -25.70
CA PRO A 345 14.33 -9.56 -26.74
C PRO A 345 13.40 -10.78 -26.77
N GLY A 346 12.09 -10.56 -26.93
CA GLY A 346 11.14 -11.65 -26.94
C GLY A 346 9.78 -11.30 -27.49
N LYS A 347 9.00 -12.34 -27.82
CA LYS A 347 7.62 -12.21 -28.33
C LYS A 347 6.56 -12.72 -27.37
N ALA A 348 6.95 -13.53 -26.38
CA ALA A 348 6.08 -14.05 -25.33
C ALA A 348 6.90 -14.28 -24.07
N ALA A 349 6.24 -14.27 -22.91
CA ALA A 349 6.81 -14.67 -21.64
C ALA A 349 5.96 -15.74 -20.98
N ARG A 350 6.59 -16.67 -20.27
CA ARG A 350 5.94 -17.79 -19.60
C ARG A 350 6.39 -17.90 -18.15
N LEU A 351 5.44 -17.83 -17.24
CA LEU A 351 5.60 -18.20 -15.84
C LEU A 351 5.36 -19.70 -15.70
N VAL A 352 6.31 -20.43 -15.11
CA VAL A 352 6.19 -21.86 -14.80
C VAL A 352 6.29 -22.03 -13.29
N ILE A 353 5.23 -22.52 -12.66
CA ILE A 353 5.15 -22.76 -11.23
C ILE A 353 5.68 -24.16 -10.94
N LEU A 354 6.70 -24.24 -10.08
CA LEU A 354 7.44 -25.45 -9.73
C LEU A 354 7.16 -25.92 -8.31
N GLY A 355 6.59 -25.05 -7.47
CA GLY A 355 6.18 -25.39 -6.12
C GLY A 355 5.47 -24.24 -5.41
N ALA A 356 4.60 -24.58 -4.47
CA ALA A 356 3.87 -23.66 -3.61
C ALA A 356 4.05 -24.07 -2.14
N PRO A 357 3.70 -23.20 -1.18
CA PRO A 357 3.67 -23.59 0.23
C PRO A 357 2.69 -24.74 0.48
N LYS A 358 2.97 -25.54 1.51
CA LYS A 358 2.13 -26.70 1.84
C LYS A 358 0.71 -26.24 2.20
N GLY A 359 -0.29 -26.79 1.52
CA GLY A 359 -1.70 -26.46 1.75
C GLY A 359 -2.19 -25.19 1.04
N ILE A 360 -1.30 -24.51 0.30
CA ILE A 360 -1.65 -23.34 -0.51
C ILE A 360 -1.71 -23.74 -1.99
N THR A 361 -2.78 -23.35 -2.66
CA THR A 361 -2.87 -23.40 -4.13
C THR A 361 -2.38 -22.06 -4.69
N PRO A 362 -1.50 -22.06 -5.71
CA PRO A 362 -1.03 -20.80 -6.28
C PRO A 362 -2.15 -20.08 -7.03
N GLY A 363 -2.40 -18.83 -6.67
CA GLY A 363 -3.07 -17.86 -7.53
C GLY A 363 -2.09 -16.80 -8.01
N VAL A 364 -2.29 -16.28 -9.22
CA VAL A 364 -1.50 -15.19 -9.78
C VAL A 364 -2.42 -14.02 -10.09
N ALA A 365 -2.42 -13.03 -9.20
CA ALA A 365 -3.19 -11.80 -9.38
C ALA A 365 -2.58 -10.91 -10.48
N GLU A 366 -1.26 -10.92 -10.62
CA GLU A 366 -0.58 -10.13 -11.64
C GLU A 366 0.70 -10.84 -12.08
N PHE A 367 0.93 -10.92 -13.38
CA PHE A 367 2.17 -11.34 -14.03
C PHE A 367 2.55 -10.27 -15.04
N THR A 368 3.27 -9.25 -14.59
CA THR A 368 3.72 -8.15 -15.45
C THR A 368 5.15 -8.38 -15.91
N VAL A 369 5.38 -8.25 -17.21
CA VAL A 369 6.73 -8.20 -17.80
C VAL A 369 7.01 -6.76 -18.19
N PHE A 370 8.04 -6.15 -17.63
CA PHE A 370 8.44 -4.77 -17.90
C PHE A 370 9.62 -4.70 -18.86
N GLY A 371 9.67 -3.61 -19.62
CA GLY A 371 10.85 -3.24 -20.36
C GLY A 371 10.58 -2.14 -21.38
N GLU A 372 11.31 -2.19 -22.48
CA GLU A 372 11.24 -1.20 -23.55
C GLU A 372 10.44 -1.77 -24.73
N ALA A 373 9.58 -0.94 -25.31
CA ALA A 373 8.97 -1.18 -26.60
C ALA A 373 9.55 -0.15 -27.57
N ALA A 374 10.18 -0.60 -28.67
CA ALA A 374 10.63 0.34 -29.69
C ALA A 374 9.42 1.11 -30.23
N LYS A 375 9.48 2.45 -30.21
CA LYS A 375 8.49 3.28 -30.91
C LYS A 375 8.58 2.94 -32.40
N ARG A 376 7.44 2.68 -33.02
CA ARG A 376 7.35 2.50 -34.48
C ARG A 376 7.70 3.80 -35.19
#